data_AF-A0A133VKE1-F1
#
_entry.id   AF-A0A133VKE1-F1
#
_cell.length_a   1.000
_cell.length_b   1.000
_cell.length_c   1.000
_cell.angle_alpha   90.00
_cell.angle_beta   90.00
_cell.angle_gamma   90.00
#
_symmetry.space_group_name_H-M   'P 1'
#
loop_
_entity.id
_entity.type
_entity.pdbx_description
1 polymer ?
#
loop_
_entity_poly.entity_id
_entity_poly.type
_entity_poly.pdbx_seq_one_letter_code
_entity_poly.pdbx_strand_id
1 'polypeptide(L)'
;MGFLFTLIAPFLIGLLVGAIIKKTLSLIILGTALVIVLITTGTISLTYDQLYNEALNYLPRLWSGAQGWLGILPYSSAGFLIGLAIGLWRG
;
A
#
# COMPACT_ATOMS: atom_id res chain seq x y z
N MET A 1 -29.68 18.01 4.05
CA MET A 1 -28.30 17.75 4.52
C MET A 1 -27.82 16.30 4.30
N GLY A 2 -28.41 15.49 3.40
CA GLY A 2 -28.08 14.06 3.29
C GLY A 2 -27.02 13.65 2.25
N PHE A 3 -26.86 14.39 1.15
CA PHE A 3 -26.06 13.91 0.00
C PHE A 3 -24.55 14.17 0.16
N LEU A 4 -24.16 15.30 0.76
CA LEU A 4 -22.75 15.67 0.92
C LEU A 4 -22.01 14.71 1.87
N PHE A 5 -22.68 14.21 2.92
CA PHE A 5 -22.06 13.29 3.87
C PHE A 5 -21.71 11.93 3.26
N THR A 6 -22.58 11.41 2.38
CA THR A 6 -22.38 10.15 1.63
C THR A 6 -21.19 10.22 0.67
N LEU A 7 -20.77 11.41 0.23
CA LEU A 7 -19.63 11.60 -0.67
C LEU A 7 -18.34 11.97 0.08
N ILE A 8 -18.44 12.82 1.11
CA ILE A 8 -17.28 13.34 1.86
C ILE A 8 -16.64 12.25 2.71
N ALA A 9 -17.44 11.43 3.41
CA ALA A 9 -16.92 10.37 4.26
C ALA A 9 -16.03 9.36 3.49
N PRO A 10 -16.49 8.74 2.38
CA PRO A 10 -15.63 7.83 1.61
C PRO A 10 -14.43 8.56 1.00
N PHE A 11 -14.57 9.82 0.59
CA PHE A 11 -13.45 10.62 0.10
C PHE A 11 -12.34 10.81 1.14
N LEU A 12 -12.68 11.20 2.36
CA LEU A 12 -11.69 11.39 3.43
C LEU A 12 -11.01 10.07 3.80
N ILE A 13 -11.77 8.97 3.85
CA ILE A 13 -11.21 7.62 4.07
C ILE A 13 -10.22 7.29 2.95
N GLY A 14 -10.62 7.50 1.68
CA GLY A 14 -9.76 7.29 0.53
C GLY A 14 -8.46 8.10 0.62
N LEU A 15 -8.56 9.38 0.96
CA LEU A 15 -7.41 10.28 1.12
C LEU A 15 -6.42 9.75 2.16
N LEU A 16 -6.90 9.37 3.34
CA LEU A 16 -6.06 8.84 4.42
C LEU A 16 -5.42 7.52 4.04
N VAL A 17 -6.18 6.60 3.45
CA VAL A 17 -5.67 5.32 2.95
C VAL A 17 -4.58 5.55 1.88
N GLY A 18 -4.83 6.46 0.93
CA GLY A 18 -3.86 6.82 -0.09
C GLY A 18 -2.56 7.36 0.48
N ALA A 19 -2.63 8.26 1.47
CA ALA A 19 -1.45 8.80 2.14
C ALA A 19 -0.66 7.71 2.90
N ILE A 20 -1.35 6.79 3.58
CA ILE A 20 -0.71 5.65 4.24
C ILE A 20 0.00 4.76 3.22
N ILE A 21 -0.65 4.41 2.11
CA ILE A 21 -0.05 3.59 1.06
C ILE A 21 1.20 4.26 0.50
N LYS A 22 1.14 5.57 0.21
CA LYS A 22 2.29 6.31 -0.32
C LYS A 22 3.49 6.28 0.62
N LYS A 23 3.27 6.50 1.92
CA LYS A 23 4.36 6.42 2.91
C LYS A 23 4.91 5.00 3.05
N THR A 24 4.04 3.98 3.05
CA THR A 24 4.46 2.57 3.07
C THR A 24 5.29 2.20 1.84
N LEU A 25 4.88 2.62 0.64
CA LEU A 25 5.66 2.42 -0.59
C LEU A 25 7.03 3.09 -0.51
N SER A 26 7.10 4.31 0.02
CA SER A 26 8.38 4.99 0.24
C SER A 26 9.30 4.22 1.19
N LEU A 27 8.76 3.63 2.26
CA LEU A 27 9.52 2.79 3.18
C LEU A 27 9.99 1.50 2.52
N ILE A 28 9.15 0.87 1.70
CA ILE A 28 9.53 -0.34 0.94
C ILE A 28 10.69 0.00 -0.01
N ILE A 29 10.59 1.08 -0.79
CA ILE A 29 11.66 1.52 -1.70
C ILE A 29 12.96 1.78 -0.93
N LEU A 30 12.88 2.47 0.21
CA LEU A 30 14.05 2.75 1.04
C LEU A 30 14.66 1.45 1.60
N GLY A 31 13.82 0.52 2.05
CA GLY A 31 14.25 -0.81 2.49
C GLY A 31 14.91 -1.61 1.37
N THR A 32 14.35 -1.59 0.16
CA THR A 32 14.95 -2.23 -1.02
C THR A 32 16.31 -1.62 -1.34
N ALA A 33 16.43 -0.29 -1.32
CA ALA A 33 17.70 0.39 -1.54
C ALA A 33 18.75 -0.03 -0.49
N LEU A 34 18.37 -0.13 0.78
CA LEU A 34 19.24 -0.62 1.85
C LEU A 34 19.70 -2.07 1.61
N VAL A 35 18.80 -2.96 1.19
CA VAL A 35 19.14 -4.35 0.84
C VAL A 35 20.15 -4.39 -0.29
N ILE A 36 19.98 -3.58 -1.33
CA ILE A 36 20.94 -3.48 -2.44
C ILE A 36 22.32 -3.07 -1.92
N VAL A 37 22.40 -2.05 -1.06
CA VAL A 37 23.68 -1.62 -0.46
C VAL A 37 24.33 -2.77 0.31
N LEU A 38 23.59 -3.48 1.16
CA LEU A 38 24.09 -4.61 1.94
C LEU A 38 24.61 -5.77 1.07
N ILE A 39 23.98 -6.02 -0.08
CA ILE A 39 24.45 -7.02 -1.05
C ILE A 39 25.77 -6.53 -1.67
N THR A 40 25.84 -5.27 -2.10
CA THR A 40 27.05 -4.72 -2.75
C THR A 40 28.26 -4.66 -1.83
N THR A 41 28.06 -4.46 -0.53
CA THR A 41 29.12 -4.48 0.48
C THR A 41 29.52 -5.90 0.89
N GLY A 42 28.85 -6.94 0.36
CA GLY A 42 29.09 -8.33 0.72
C GLY A 42 28.62 -8.70 2.12
N THR A 43 27.82 -7.85 2.77
CA THR A 43 27.31 -8.09 4.13
C THR A 43 26.25 -9.18 4.15
N ILE A 44 25.42 -9.26 3.10
CA ILE A 44 24.43 -10.33 2.93
C ILE A 44 24.55 -10.96 1.55
N SER A 45 24.36 -12.27 1.46
CA SER A 45 24.38 -13.04 0.21
C SER A 45 22.95 -13.41 -0.19
N LEU A 46 22.13 -12.40 -0.46
CA LEU A 46 20.74 -12.59 -0.89
C LEU A 46 20.68 -12.66 -2.42
N THR A 47 20.08 -13.72 -2.98
CA THR A 47 19.86 -13.83 -4.44
C THR A 47 18.49 -13.30 -4.84
N TYR A 48 18.36 -12.92 -6.12
CA TYR A 48 17.07 -12.51 -6.69
C TYR A 48 16.00 -13.59 -6.50
N ASP A 49 16.33 -14.85 -6.79
CA ASP A 49 15.37 -15.96 -6.71
C ASP A 49 14.88 -16.20 -5.27
N GLN A 50 15.77 -16.08 -4.29
CA GLN A 50 15.39 -16.20 -2.87
C GLN A 50 14.40 -15.10 -2.48
N LEU A 51 14.70 -13.85 -2.85
CA LEU A 51 13.84 -12.71 -2.53
C LEU A 51 12.49 -12.80 -3.24
N TYR A 52 12.49 -13.19 -4.51
CA TYR A 52 11.29 -13.35 -5.32
C TYR A 52 10.38 -14.46 -4.77
N ASN A 53 10.96 -15.63 -4.45
CA ASN A 53 10.21 -16.75 -3.88
C ASN A 53 9.62 -16.40 -2.51
N GLU A 54 10.38 -15.69 -1.66
CA GLU A 54 9.87 -15.26 -0.35
C GLU A 54 8.72 -14.25 -0.50
N ALA A 55 8.81 -13.31 -1.45
CA ALA A 55 7.72 -12.40 -1.76
C ALA A 55 6.46 -13.14 -2.23
N LEU A 56 6.61 -14.14 -3.11
CA LEU A 56 5.50 -14.99 -3.55
C LEU A 56 4.89 -15.81 -2.41
N ASN A 57 5.68 -16.24 -1.43
CA ASN A 57 5.17 -16.94 -0.25
C ASN A 57 4.35 -16.00 0.67
N TYR A 58 4.73 -14.72 0.73
CA TYR A 58 4.07 -13.72 1.58
C TYR A 58 2.84 -13.08 0.95
N LEU A 59 2.83 -12.88 -0.38
CA LEU A 59 1.73 -12.24 -1.11
C LEU A 59 0.34 -12.85 -0.83
N PRO A 60 0.15 -14.20 -0.81
CA PRO A 60 -1.13 -14.81 -0.48
C PRO A 60 -1.61 -14.48 0.93
N ARG A 61 -0.68 -14.38 1.91
CA ARG A 61 -1.03 -14.01 3.29
C ARG A 61 -1.53 -12.58 3.35
N LEU A 62 -0.84 -11.66 2.66
CA LEU A 62 -1.29 -10.27 2.54
C LEU A 62 -2.67 -10.17 1.88
N TRP A 63 -2.89 -10.94 0.81
CA TRP A 63 -4.18 -10.99 0.12
C TRP A 63 -5.31 -11.51 1.00
N SER A 64 -5.08 -12.62 1.72
CA SER A 64 -6.06 -13.18 2.66
C SER A 64 -6.39 -12.20 3.79
N GLY A 65 -5.39 -11.50 4.32
CA GLY A 65 -5.59 -10.46 5.34
C GLY A 65 -6.38 -9.27 4.79
N ALA A 66 -6.10 -8.85 3.55
CA ALA A 66 -6.75 -7.71 2.90
C ALA A 66 -8.23 -7.96 2.59
N GLN A 67 -8.64 -9.21 2.29
CA GLN A 67 -10.03 -9.53 1.97
C GLN A 67 -11.02 -9.09 3.06
N GLY A 68 -10.66 -9.20 4.34
CA GLY A 68 -11.50 -8.73 5.45
C GLY A 68 -11.74 -7.22 5.45
N TRP A 69 -10.80 -6.44 4.91
CA TRP A 69 -10.88 -4.98 4.85
C TRP A 69 -11.69 -4.49 3.66
N LEU A 70 -11.81 -5.29 2.60
CA LEU A 70 -12.63 -4.94 1.43
C LEU A 70 -14.11 -4.76 1.81
N GLY A 71 -14.62 -5.47 2.81
CA GLY A 71 -15.98 -5.28 3.31
C GLY A 71 -16.21 -3.96 4.06
N ILE A 72 -15.14 -3.28 4.47
CA ILE A 72 -15.18 -2.06 5.30
C ILE A 72 -14.89 -0.82 4.44
N LEU A 73 -13.94 -0.94 3.52
CA LEU A 73 -13.53 0.17 2.68
C LEU A 73 -14.56 0.42 1.56
N PRO A 74 -14.96 1.68 1.32
CA PRO A 74 -15.91 2.03 0.27
C PRO A 74 -15.23 2.05 -1.12
N TYR A 75 -14.57 0.96 -1.53
CA TYR A 75 -13.74 0.92 -2.73
C TYR A 75 -14.51 1.04 -4.05
N SER A 76 -15.81 0.76 -4.05
CA SER A 76 -16.71 0.99 -5.20
C SER A 76 -17.19 2.44 -5.31
N SER A 77 -16.91 3.30 -4.32
CA SER A 77 -17.31 4.70 -4.32
C SER A 77 -16.34 5.56 -5.13
N ALA A 78 -16.87 6.37 -6.03
CA ALA A 78 -16.09 7.36 -6.77
C ALA A 78 -15.36 8.35 -5.83
N GLY A 79 -16.01 8.77 -4.74
CA GLY A 79 -15.40 9.67 -3.75
C GLY A 79 -14.15 9.06 -3.12
N PHE A 80 -14.23 7.78 -2.72
CA PHE A 80 -13.08 7.06 -2.18
C PHE A 80 -11.93 6.95 -3.19
N LEU A 81 -12.22 6.57 -4.43
CA LEU A 81 -11.19 6.43 -5.47
C LEU A 81 -10.48 7.76 -5.77
N ILE A 82 -11.22 8.86 -5.83
CA ILE A 82 -10.65 10.21 -6.02
C ILE A 82 -9.80 10.59 -4.80
N GLY A 83 -10.31 10.40 -3.58
CA GLY A 83 -9.56 10.65 -2.36
C GLY A 83 -8.26 9.86 -2.33
N LEU A 84 -8.33 8.56 -2.64
CA LEU A 84 -7.20 7.65 -2.70
C LEU A 84 -6.16 8.08 -3.74
N ALA A 85 -6.59 8.46 -4.94
CA ALA A 85 -5.69 8.95 -5.98
C ALA A 85 -4.94 10.22 -5.53
N ILE A 86 -5.66 11.18 -4.92
CA ILE A 86 -5.05 12.41 -4.38
C ILE A 86 -4.10 12.09 -3.22
N GLY A 87 -4.50 11.23 -2.29
CA GLY A 87 -3.69 10.79 -1.16
C GLY A 87 -2.42 10.08 -1.59
N LEU A 88 -2.49 9.24 -2.63
CA LEU A 88 -1.31 8.59 -3.22
C LEU A 88 -0.35 9.58 -3.87
N TRP A 89 -0.90 10.59 -4.55
CA TRP A 89 -0.09 11.58 -5.25
C TRP A 89 0.63 12.52 -4.28
N ARG A 90 -0.10 13.04 -3.29
CA ARG A 90 0.37 14.12 -2.39
C ARG A 90 0.79 13.67 -0.99
N GLY A 91 0.50 12.43 -0.60
CA GLY A 91 0.91 11.86 0.69
C GLY A 91 2.36 11.43 0.76
#